data_AF-A0A2T3W7U0-F1
#
_entry.id   AF-A0A2T3W7U0-F1
#
_cell.length_a   1.000
_cell.length_b   1.000
_cell.length_c   1.000
_cell.angle_alpha   90.00
_cell.angle_beta   90.00
_cell.angle_gamma   90.00
#
_symmetry.space_group_name_H-M   'P 1'
#
loop_
_entity.id
_entity.type
_entity.pdbx_description
1 polymer ?
#
loop_
_entity_poly.entity_id
_entity_poly.type
_entity_poly.pdbx_seq_one_letter_code
_entity_poly.pdbx_strand_id
1 'polypeptide(L)'
;MSARIRVYGKEAVFTQGQWACDDESLQAMLQALADPRAVTEEQERDHALYAAGRFGGLVATAYGWEAAPLPEAEIRMEDFAPSRAPERAGWLSFLRKKR
;
A
#
# COMPACT_ATOMS: atom_id res chain seq x y z
N MET A 1 -10.37 18.12 2.83
CA MET A 1 -11.63 17.35 2.90
C MET A 1 -11.32 16.00 3.52
N SER A 2 -12.13 15.47 4.44
CA SER A 2 -11.88 14.13 5.00
C SER A 2 -12.10 13.05 3.95
N ALA A 3 -11.23 12.05 3.91
CA ALA A 3 -11.31 11.00 2.90
C ALA A 3 -12.43 10.01 3.25
N ARG A 4 -13.28 9.66 2.27
CA ARG A 4 -14.45 8.80 2.48
C ARG A 4 -14.40 7.58 1.59
N ILE A 5 -14.75 6.43 2.15
CA ILE A 5 -14.84 5.15 1.43
C ILE A 5 -16.19 4.49 1.67
N ARG A 6 -16.54 3.56 0.78
CA ARG A 6 -17.66 2.64 0.96
C ARG A 6 -17.22 1.21 0.73
N VAL A 7 -17.38 0.37 1.75
CA VAL A 7 -17.00 -1.06 1.71
C VAL A 7 -18.21 -1.86 2.17
N TYR A 8 -18.60 -2.91 1.43
CA TYR A 8 -19.79 -3.74 1.72
C TYR A 8 -21.09 -2.93 1.94
N GLY A 9 -21.23 -1.80 1.26
CA GLY A 9 -22.41 -0.91 1.40
C GLY A 9 -22.40 -0.03 2.65
N LYS A 10 -21.35 -0.08 3.47
CA LYS A 10 -21.15 0.76 4.66
C LYS A 10 -20.16 1.88 4.35
N GLU A 11 -20.42 3.07 4.88
CA GLU A 11 -19.52 4.22 4.70
C GLU A 11 -18.56 4.36 5.87
N ALA A 12 -17.33 4.76 5.57
CA ALA A 12 -16.33 5.10 6.56
C ALA A 12 -15.60 6.38 6.16
N VAL A 13 -15.14 7.12 7.16
CA VAL A 13 -14.39 8.37 7.02
C VAL A 13 -13.03 8.19 7.66
N PHE A 14 -11.98 8.54 6.92
CA PHE A 14 -10.63 8.62 7.45
C PHE A 14 -10.26 10.08 7.66
N THR A 15 -9.82 10.41 8.87
CA THR A 15 -9.29 11.74 9.18
C THR A 15 -8.29 11.67 10.31
N GLN A 16 -7.22 12.44 10.21
CA GLN A 16 -6.17 12.56 11.23
C GLN A 16 -5.64 11.20 11.70
N GLY A 17 -5.42 10.28 10.77
CA GLY A 17 -4.90 8.95 11.08
C GLY A 17 -5.90 7.97 11.69
N GLN A 18 -7.21 8.28 11.68
CA GLN A 18 -8.24 7.47 12.34
C GLN A 18 -9.43 7.19 11.43
N TRP A 19 -10.01 5.99 11.59
CA TRP A 19 -11.25 5.60 10.92
C TRP A 19 -12.47 5.80 11.81
N ALA A 20 -13.50 6.41 11.24
CA ALA A 20 -14.83 6.50 11.82
C ALA A 20 -15.82 5.77 10.90
N CYS A 21 -16.61 4.86 11.46
CA CYS A 21 -17.63 4.08 10.75
C CYS A 21 -18.74 3.71 11.73
N ASP A 22 -19.99 3.68 11.27
CA ASP A 22 -21.15 3.27 12.09
C ASP A 22 -21.22 1.75 12.32
N ASP A 23 -20.52 0.96 11.49
CA ASP A 23 -20.48 -0.49 11.58
C ASP A 23 -19.21 -0.94 12.31
N GLU A 24 -19.37 -1.56 13.48
CA GLU A 24 -18.25 -1.95 14.35
C GLU A 24 -17.32 -2.98 13.69
N SER A 25 -17.88 -3.89 12.88
CA SER A 25 -17.08 -4.91 12.19
C SER A 25 -16.20 -4.28 11.11
N LEU A 26 -16.78 -3.39 10.30
CA LEU A 26 -16.01 -2.63 9.33
C LEU A 26 -14.99 -1.71 10.01
N GLN A 27 -15.35 -1.06 11.12
CA GLN A 27 -14.43 -0.22 11.87
C GLN A 27 -13.21 -1.03 12.34
N ALA A 28 -13.41 -2.22 12.92
CA ALA A 28 -12.31 -3.08 13.35
C ALA A 28 -11.41 -3.50 12.18
N MET A 29 -11.98 -3.83 11.02
CA MET A 29 -11.22 -4.17 9.82
C MET A 29 -10.38 -2.99 9.31
N LEU A 30 -10.96 -1.79 9.28
CA LEU A 30 -10.26 -0.59 8.83
C LEU A 30 -9.18 -0.14 9.82
N GLN A 31 -9.40 -0.35 11.12
CA GLN A 31 -8.43 -0.02 12.15
C GLN A 31 -7.14 -0.86 12.01
N ALA A 32 -7.23 -2.08 11.49
CA ALA A 32 -6.05 -2.90 11.18
C ALA A 32 -5.17 -2.31 10.06
N LEU A 33 -5.74 -1.43 9.23
CA LEU A 33 -5.03 -0.69 8.21
C LEU A 33 -4.76 0.76 8.62
N ALA A 34 -5.09 1.22 9.82
CA ALA A 34 -4.94 2.64 10.17
C ALA A 34 -3.47 3.09 10.13
N ASP A 35 -3.18 4.17 9.40
CA ASP A 35 -1.89 4.85 9.46
C ASP A 35 -2.00 6.16 10.26
N PRO A 36 -1.51 6.22 11.51
CA PRO A 36 -1.59 7.42 12.34
C PRO A 36 -0.73 8.58 11.80
N ARG A 37 0.12 8.35 10.80
CA ARG A 37 0.98 9.37 10.18
C ARG A 37 0.29 10.11 9.03
N ALA A 38 -0.79 9.55 8.50
CA ALA A 38 -1.56 10.14 7.41
C ALA A 38 -2.47 11.25 7.94
N VAL A 39 -1.92 12.46 8.01
CA VAL A 39 -2.57 13.64 8.62
C VAL A 39 -2.78 14.80 7.64
N THR A 40 -2.21 14.73 6.44
CA THR A 40 -2.50 15.69 5.37
C THR A 40 -3.64 15.17 4.50
N GLU A 41 -4.36 16.07 3.83
CA GLU A 41 -5.47 15.70 2.95
C GLU A 41 -5.05 14.73 1.84
N GLU A 42 -3.85 14.91 1.27
CA GLU A 42 -3.31 14.00 0.26
C GLU A 42 -3.04 12.61 0.85
N GLN A 43 -2.40 12.54 2.02
CA GLN A 43 -2.14 11.28 2.71
C GLN A 43 -3.42 10.57 3.13
N GLU A 44 -4.41 11.30 3.63
CA GLU A 44 -5.72 10.74 3.99
C GLU A 44 -6.41 10.12 2.77
N ARG A 45 -6.35 10.81 1.62
CA ARG A 45 -6.93 10.33 0.37
C ARG A 45 -6.20 9.09 -0.16
N ASP A 46 -4.87 9.10 -0.15
CA ASP A 46 -4.07 7.96 -0.60
C ASP A 46 -4.30 6.74 0.30
N HIS A 47 -4.40 6.97 1.61
CA HIS A 47 -4.74 5.93 2.58
C HIS A 47 -6.13 5.33 2.34
N ALA A 48 -7.12 6.20 2.12
CA ALA A 48 -8.47 5.78 1.81
C ALA A 48 -8.55 4.99 0.49
N LEU A 49 -7.80 5.41 -0.54
CA LEU A 49 -7.71 4.70 -1.81
C LEU A 49 -7.13 3.29 -1.61
N TYR A 50 -6.03 3.17 -0.86
CA TYR A 50 -5.42 1.89 -0.54
C TYR A 50 -6.38 0.98 0.25
N ALA A 51 -7.02 1.50 1.30
CA ALA A 51 -7.94 0.73 2.14
C ALA A 51 -9.17 0.25 1.36
N ALA A 52 -9.79 1.14 0.56
CA ALA A 52 -10.89 0.78 -0.32
C ALA A 52 -10.45 -0.27 -1.35
N GLY A 53 -9.31 -0.07 -2.02
CA GLY A 53 -8.79 -1.02 -3.00
C GLY A 53 -8.54 -2.41 -2.43
N ARG A 54 -7.96 -2.47 -1.22
CA ARG A 54 -7.66 -3.73 -0.52
C ARG A 54 -8.91 -4.54 -0.16
N PHE A 55 -10.04 -3.87 0.09
CA PHE A 55 -11.31 -4.51 0.40
C PHE A 55 -12.31 -4.51 -0.76
N GLY A 56 -11.90 -4.12 -1.98
CA GLY A 56 -12.79 -4.07 -3.15
C GLY A 56 -13.93 -3.06 -3.03
N GLY A 57 -13.68 -1.93 -2.35
CA GLY A 57 -14.65 -0.87 -2.09
C GLY A 57 -14.61 0.30 -3.08
N LEU A 58 -15.33 1.35 -2.72
CA LEU A 58 -15.43 2.61 -3.45
C LEU A 58 -14.76 3.74 -2.67
N VAL A 59 -14.22 4.73 -3.38
CA VAL A 59 -13.71 5.98 -2.82
C VAL A 59 -14.57 7.15 -3.29
N ALA A 60 -14.77 8.15 -2.44
CA ALA A 60 -15.49 9.36 -2.80
C ALA A 60 -14.60 10.30 -3.63
N THR A 61 -15.09 10.74 -4.78
CA THR A 61 -14.49 11.73 -5.67
C THR A 61 -15.41 12.93 -5.85
N ALA A 62 -14.97 13.94 -6.60
CA ALA A 62 -15.81 15.08 -6.96
C ALA A 62 -17.05 14.69 -7.80
N TYR A 63 -17.02 13.52 -8.45
CA TYR A 63 -18.07 13.05 -9.35
C TYR A 63 -18.97 11.98 -8.73
N GLY A 64 -18.69 11.55 -7.50
CA GLY A 64 -19.47 10.56 -6.77
C GLY A 64 -18.60 9.45 -6.19
N TRP A 65 -19.07 8.21 -6.28
CA TRP A 65 -18.37 7.04 -5.77
C TRP A 65 -17.72 6.28 -6.92
N GLU A 66 -16.42 6.08 -6.85
CA GLU A 66 -15.64 5.38 -7.88
C GLU A 66 -15.00 4.12 -7.28
N ALA A 67 -14.87 3.07 -8.09
CA ALA A 67 -14.22 1.85 -7.64
C ALA A 67 -12.73 2.11 -7.39
N ALA A 68 -12.26 1.77 -6.19
CA ALA A 68 -10.85 1.90 -5.87
C ALA A 68 -10.07 0.82 -6.63
N PRO A 69 -8.95 1.16 -7.29
CA PRO A 69 -8.09 0.18 -7.93
C PRO A 69 -7.48 -0.74 -6.87
N LEU A 70 -7.18 -1.99 -7.27
CA LEU A 70 -6.44 -2.89 -6.40
C LEU A 70 -5.06 -2.28 -6.11
N PRO A 71 -4.62 -2.21 -4.83
CA PRO A 71 -3.31 -1.67 -4.50
C PRO A 71 -2.19 -2.51 -5.13
N GLU A 72 -1.05 -1.88 -5.37
CA GLU A 72 0.14 -2.58 -5.84
C GLU A 72 0.55 -3.70 -4.86
N ALA A 73 1.15 -4.76 -5.41
CA ALA A 73 1.63 -5.87 -4.59
C ALA A 73 2.75 -5.40 -3.66
N GLU A 74 2.55 -5.54 -2.35
CA GLU A 74 3.53 -5.16 -1.31
C GLU A 74 4.81 -6.01 -1.36
N ILE A 75 4.73 -7.19 -1.98
CA ILE A 75 5.87 -8.09 -2.17
C ILE A 75 5.88 -8.53 -3.63
N ARG A 76 7.01 -8.32 -4.29
CA ARG A 76 7.24 -8.70 -5.67
C ARG A 76 8.17 -9.91 -5.73
N MET A 77 8.10 -10.69 -6.80
CA MET A 77 9.05 -11.81 -6.98
C MET A 77 10.50 -11.33 -7.03
N GLU A 78 10.72 -10.10 -7.49
CA GLU A 78 12.03 -9.45 -7.52
C GLU A 78 12.66 -9.29 -6.12
N ASP A 79 11.85 -9.15 -5.07
CA ASP A 79 12.33 -9.00 -3.69
C ASP A 79 12.98 -10.29 -3.14
N PHE A 80 12.63 -11.44 -3.76
CA PHE A 80 13.20 -12.75 -3.42
C PHE A 80 14.31 -13.19 -4.37
N ALA A 81 14.60 -12.41 -5.42
CA ALA A 81 15.66 -12.77 -6.34
C ALA A 81 17.01 -12.60 -5.62
N PRO A 82 17.86 -13.65 -5.54
CA PRO A 82 19.20 -13.49 -5.01
C PRO A 82 19.89 -12.44 -5.86
N SER A 83 20.36 -11.37 -5.23
CA SER A 83 21.18 -10.35 -5.86
C SER A 83 22.40 -11.07 -6.41
N ARG A 84 22.38 -11.36 -7.72
CA ARG A 84 23.50 -11.94 -8.45
C ARG A 84 24.60 -10.89 -8.49
N ALA A 85 25.28 -10.70 -7.37
CA ALA A 85 26.62 -10.15 -7.37
C ALA A 85 27.47 -11.19 -8.12
N PRO A 86 28.05 -10.86 -9.29
CA PRO A 86 29.08 -11.72 -9.83
C PRO A 86 30.24 -11.66 -8.85
N GLU A 87 30.39 -12.69 -8.02
CA GLU A 87 31.68 -12.98 -7.41
C GLU A 87 32.66 -13.06 -8.58
N ARG A 88 33.52 -12.05 -8.70
CA ARG A 88 34.67 -12.10 -9.58
C ARG A 88 35.49 -13.31 -9.13
N ALA A 89 35.22 -14.46 -9.74
CA ALA A 89 35.98 -15.68 -9.56
C ALA A 89 37.45 -15.34 -9.79
N GLY A 90 38.21 -15.29 -8.69
CA GLY A 90 39.63 -14.93 -8.64
C GLY A 90 40.53 -16.06 -9.13
N TRP A 91 40.13 -16.79 -10.19
CA TRP A 91 40.92 -17.89 -10.75
C TRP A 91 41.89 -17.43 -11.86
N LEU A 92 41.72 -16.22 -12.41
CA LEU A 92 42.59 -15.68 -13.46
C LEU A 92 43.79 -14.87 -12.93
N SER A 93 44.00 -14.78 -11.61
CA SER A 93 45.16 -14.10 -11.02
C SER A 93 46.48 -14.90 -11.16
N PHE A 94 46.41 -16.19 -11.50
CA PHE A 94 47.58 -17.09 -11.59
C PHE A 94 48.31 -17.10 -12.95
N LEU A 95 47.80 -16.40 -13.97
CA LEU A 95 48.40 -16.40 -15.32
C LEU A 95 49.43 -15.29 -15.57
N ARG A 96 49.81 -14.50 -14.55
CA ARG A 96 50.84 -13.47 -14.70
C ARG A 96 52.19 -13.92 -14.10
N LYS A 97 52.84 -14.90 -14.74
CA LYS A 97 54.31 -15.07 -14.59
C LYS A 97 54.96 -15.73 -15.82
N LYS A 98 56.00 -15.05 -16.33
CA LYS A 98 57.02 -15.40 -17.35
C LYS A 98 56.67 -15.18 -18.83
N ARG A 99 57.11 -14.04 -19.39
CA ARG A 99 58.45 -13.85 -19.99
C ARG A 99 58.76 -12.36 -20.05
#